data_AF-G8CMG5-F1
#
_entry.id   AF-G8CMG5-F1
#
_cell.length_a   1.000
_cell.length_b   1.000
_cell.length_c   1.000
_cell.angle_alpha   90.00
_cell.angle_beta   90.00
_cell.angle_gamma   90.00
#
_symmetry.space_group_name_H-M   'P 1'
#
loop_
_entity.id
_entity.type
_entity.pdbx_description
1 polymer ?
#
loop_
_entity_poly.entity_id
_entity_poly.type
_entity_poly.pdbx_seq_one_letter_code
_entity_poly.pdbx_strand_id
1 'polypeptide(L)'
;YEGKLTKALAEPVEALLDSASEDTWPAIRKLLQRETKAAVSGLESAISTFELDEATEKELLLRLENHGRSVVESKAREEAARILIRMKDRFSTLFSRDADSMPRVWTGKEDIKAITKTARSASMKLLSTMAAIRLEEDGDNIDTTLSLALVDAARPGTTDRSIQSLDPLASSSWERVPEERTLISPVQCKSLWRQFKAETEYTVTQAIAAQEANKRNNNWLPPPWALAAMAVLGFNEFMTLLRNPFYLAVMFVVFLVGKAIWVQLDIANEFRNGFLPALLSLSTKFVPTIMNILKRLADEGAAPAAPERQRETE
;
A
#
# COMPACT_ATOMS: atom_id res chain seq x y z
N TYR A 1 -10.97 -46.45 -10.71
CA TYR A 1 -10.66 -45.39 -11.69
C TYR A 1 -10.97 -43.99 -11.15
N GLU A 2 -12.12 -43.78 -10.50
CA GLU A 2 -12.49 -42.51 -9.84
C GLU A 2 -11.38 -41.89 -8.98
N GLY A 3 -10.78 -42.63 -8.03
CA GLY A 3 -9.70 -42.09 -7.19
C GLY A 3 -8.44 -41.65 -7.94
N LYS A 4 -8.10 -42.35 -9.05
CA LYS A 4 -6.98 -41.95 -9.91
C LYS A 4 -7.32 -40.67 -10.68
N LEU A 5 -8.55 -40.58 -11.20
CA LEU A 5 -9.07 -39.41 -11.90
C LEU A 5 -9.13 -38.19 -10.98
N THR A 6 -9.62 -38.35 -9.74
CA THR A 6 -9.63 -37.28 -8.73
C THR A 6 -8.21 -36.74 -8.49
N LYS A 7 -7.22 -37.63 -8.30
CA LYS A 7 -5.84 -37.19 -8.08
C LYS A 7 -5.25 -36.48 -9.30
N ALA A 8 -5.52 -36.99 -10.51
CA ALA A 8 -5.03 -36.41 -11.76
C ALA A 8 -5.66 -35.03 -12.07
N LEU A 9 -6.89 -34.78 -11.62
CA LEU A 9 -7.60 -33.53 -11.85
C LEU A 9 -7.42 -32.50 -10.73
N ALA A 10 -7.41 -32.91 -9.46
CA ALA A 10 -7.50 -32.00 -8.33
C ALA A 10 -6.33 -31.01 -8.24
N GLU A 11 -5.09 -31.50 -8.20
CA GLU A 11 -3.90 -30.65 -8.04
C GLU A 11 -3.68 -29.73 -9.25
N PRO A 12 -3.78 -30.20 -10.52
CA PRO A 12 -3.54 -29.31 -11.66
C PRO A 12 -4.68 -28.30 -11.87
N VAL A 13 -5.93 -28.65 -11.54
CA VAL A 13 -7.05 -27.68 -11.59
C VAL A 13 -6.83 -26.57 -10.58
N GLU A 14 -6.42 -26.89 -9.35
CA GLU A 14 -6.09 -25.90 -8.33
C GLU A 14 -4.99 -24.94 -8.80
N ALA A 15 -3.90 -25.47 -9.34
CA ALA A 15 -2.79 -24.66 -9.89
C ALA A 15 -3.23 -23.77 -11.07
N LEU A 16 -4.08 -24.28 -11.97
CA LEU A 16 -4.61 -23.49 -13.08
C LEU A 16 -5.50 -22.35 -12.58
N LEU A 17 -6.39 -22.64 -11.63
CA LEU A 17 -7.28 -21.65 -11.02
C LEU A 17 -6.49 -20.55 -10.28
N ASP A 18 -5.37 -20.88 -9.62
CA ASP A 18 -4.52 -19.90 -8.96
C ASP A 18 -3.88 -18.88 -9.93
N SER A 19 -3.56 -19.33 -11.16
CA SER A 19 -2.96 -18.45 -12.18
C SER A 19 -3.94 -17.38 -12.70
N ALA A 20 -5.23 -17.74 -12.76
CA ALA A 20 -6.33 -16.91 -13.27
C ALA A 20 -6.02 -16.13 -14.55
N SER A 21 -5.37 -16.81 -15.49
CA SER A 21 -5.18 -16.34 -16.86
C SER A 21 -6.47 -16.46 -17.68
N GLU A 22 -6.55 -15.76 -18.81
CA GLU A 22 -7.66 -15.90 -19.77
C GLU A 22 -7.78 -17.34 -20.31
N ASP A 23 -6.67 -18.09 -20.30
CA ASP A 23 -6.58 -19.49 -20.74
C ASP A 23 -6.89 -20.52 -19.64
N THR A 24 -7.26 -20.09 -18.42
CA THR A 24 -7.48 -20.99 -17.28
C THR A 24 -8.54 -22.06 -17.57
N TRP A 25 -9.74 -21.64 -17.96
CA TRP A 25 -10.84 -22.56 -18.25
C TRP A 25 -10.62 -23.39 -19.52
N PRO A 26 -10.09 -22.85 -20.63
CA PRO A 26 -9.64 -23.65 -21.77
C PRO A 26 -8.62 -24.74 -21.38
N ALA A 27 -7.65 -24.42 -20.52
CA ALA A 27 -6.66 -25.38 -20.04
C ALA A 27 -7.31 -26.47 -19.17
N ILE A 28 -8.22 -26.10 -18.26
CA ILE A 28 -9.00 -27.04 -17.44
C ILE A 28 -9.84 -27.95 -18.32
N ARG A 29 -10.48 -27.45 -19.38
CA ARG A 29 -11.27 -28.26 -20.32
C ARG A 29 -10.40 -29.31 -21.02
N LYS A 30 -9.24 -28.89 -21.54
CA LYS A 30 -8.28 -29.81 -22.18
C LYS A 30 -7.79 -30.88 -21.22
N LEU A 31 -7.48 -30.50 -19.98
CA LEU A 31 -7.07 -31.43 -18.93
C LEU A 31 -8.18 -32.43 -18.60
N LEU A 32 -9.40 -31.94 -18.34
CA LEU A 32 -10.57 -32.77 -18.05
C LEU A 32 -10.82 -33.77 -19.19
N GLN A 33 -10.82 -33.30 -20.44
CA GLN A 33 -11.01 -34.18 -21.59
C GLN A 33 -9.91 -35.25 -21.70
N ARG A 34 -8.65 -34.89 -21.48
CA ARG A 34 -7.52 -35.82 -21.56
C ARG A 34 -7.59 -36.90 -20.50
N GLU A 35 -7.71 -36.51 -19.23
CA GLU A 35 -7.69 -37.44 -18.10
C GLU A 35 -8.96 -38.30 -18.07
N THR A 36 -10.13 -37.71 -18.36
CA THR A 36 -11.38 -38.47 -18.42
C THR A 36 -11.36 -39.49 -19.56
N LYS A 37 -10.90 -39.13 -20.77
CA LYS A 37 -10.77 -40.10 -21.88
C LYS A 37 -9.82 -41.25 -21.54
N ALA A 38 -8.69 -40.96 -20.91
CA ALA A 38 -7.75 -41.99 -20.46
C ALA A 38 -8.37 -42.91 -19.39
N ALA A 39 -9.11 -42.35 -18.44
CA ALA A 39 -9.78 -43.11 -17.40
C ALA A 39 -10.94 -43.96 -17.95
N VAL A 40 -11.74 -43.41 -18.88
CA VAL A 40 -12.85 -44.10 -19.56
C VAL A 40 -12.33 -45.25 -20.40
N SER A 41 -11.31 -45.03 -21.25
CA SER A 41 -10.71 -46.10 -22.06
C SER A 41 -10.09 -47.21 -21.19
N GLY A 42 -9.44 -46.85 -20.08
CA GLY A 42 -8.92 -47.83 -19.13
C GLY A 42 -10.03 -48.62 -18.42
N LEU A 43 -11.16 -47.97 -18.10
CA LEU A 43 -12.32 -48.63 -17.51
C LEU A 43 -13.01 -49.56 -18.51
N GLU A 44 -13.23 -49.10 -19.74
CA GLU A 44 -13.81 -49.87 -20.85
C GLU A 44 -13.01 -51.15 -21.12
N SER A 45 -11.68 -51.04 -21.24
CA SER A 45 -10.79 -52.21 -21.40
C SER A 45 -10.81 -53.17 -20.21
N ALA A 46 -11.07 -52.67 -19.00
CA ALA A 46 -11.17 -53.54 -17.82
C ALA A 46 -12.53 -54.25 -17.78
N ILE A 47 -13.60 -53.53 -18.11
CA ILE A 47 -14.99 -54.02 -18.08
C ILE A 47 -15.28 -55.00 -19.22
N SER A 48 -14.65 -54.85 -20.39
CA SER A 48 -14.84 -55.74 -21.54
C SER A 48 -14.54 -57.22 -21.24
N THR A 49 -13.80 -57.50 -20.15
CA THR A 49 -13.49 -58.87 -19.69
C THR A 49 -14.63 -59.50 -18.88
N PHE A 50 -15.60 -58.70 -18.41
CA PHE A 50 -16.64 -59.12 -17.47
C PHE A 50 -18.00 -59.41 -18.12
N GLU A 51 -18.11 -59.39 -19.46
CA GLU A 51 -19.35 -59.68 -20.21
C GLU A 51 -20.60 -58.94 -19.66
N LEU A 52 -20.44 -57.66 -19.30
CA LEU A 52 -21.56 -56.84 -18.81
C LEU A 52 -22.58 -56.55 -19.93
N ASP A 53 -23.82 -56.28 -19.54
CA ASP A 53 -24.81 -55.76 -20.48
C ASP A 53 -24.45 -54.33 -20.92
N GLU A 54 -24.79 -54.00 -22.17
CA GLU A 54 -24.44 -52.73 -22.81
C GLU A 54 -24.98 -51.51 -22.04
N ALA A 55 -26.10 -51.66 -21.32
CA ALA A 55 -26.69 -50.58 -20.54
C ALA A 55 -25.88 -50.29 -19.27
N THR A 56 -25.48 -51.33 -18.54
CA THR A 56 -24.63 -51.22 -17.34
C THR A 56 -23.24 -50.70 -17.70
N GLU A 57 -22.66 -51.13 -18.82
CA GLU A 57 -21.38 -50.61 -19.29
C GLU A 57 -21.46 -49.10 -19.57
N LYS A 58 -22.46 -48.66 -20.34
CA LYS A 58 -22.68 -47.24 -20.62
C LYS A 58 -22.91 -46.41 -19.35
N GLU A 59 -23.67 -46.94 -18.39
CA GLU A 59 -23.92 -46.26 -17.12
C GLU A 59 -22.62 -46.07 -16.32
N LEU A 60 -21.75 -47.09 -16.26
CA LEU A 60 -20.46 -47.00 -15.56
C LEU A 60 -19.51 -45.98 -16.20
N LEU A 61 -19.47 -45.92 -17.54
CA LEU A 61 -18.65 -44.94 -18.26
C LEU A 61 -19.19 -43.51 -18.04
N LEU A 62 -20.50 -43.29 -18.16
CA LEU A 62 -21.14 -42.00 -17.89
C LEU A 62 -20.92 -41.54 -16.45
N ARG A 63 -21.00 -42.46 -15.48
CA ARG A 63 -20.71 -42.15 -14.07
C ARG A 63 -19.29 -41.66 -13.89
N LEU A 64 -18.32 -42.27 -14.57
CA LEU A 64 -16.92 -41.84 -14.50
C LEU A 64 -16.69 -40.46 -15.15
N GLU A 65 -17.35 -40.18 -16.27
CA GLU A 65 -17.31 -38.87 -16.93
C GLU A 65 -17.91 -37.78 -16.03
N ASN A 66 -19.07 -38.05 -15.44
CA ASN A 66 -19.74 -37.15 -14.51
C ASN A 66 -18.91 -36.95 -13.23
N HIS A 67 -18.22 -37.98 -12.75
CA HIS A 67 -17.30 -37.87 -11.61
C HIS A 67 -16.15 -36.91 -11.92
N GLY A 68 -15.55 -37.00 -13.11
CA GLY A 68 -14.50 -36.06 -13.55
C GLY A 68 -14.99 -34.60 -13.54
N ARG A 69 -16.19 -34.36 -14.07
CA ARG A 69 -16.83 -33.03 -14.04
C ARG A 69 -17.06 -32.56 -12.59
N SER A 70 -17.62 -33.43 -11.75
CA SER A 70 -17.89 -33.12 -10.33
C SER A 70 -16.63 -32.74 -9.55
N VAL A 71 -15.50 -33.42 -9.80
CA VAL A 71 -14.21 -33.08 -9.18
C VAL A 71 -13.78 -31.65 -9.53
N VAL A 72 -13.88 -31.26 -10.81
CA VAL A 72 -13.54 -29.90 -11.24
C VAL A 72 -14.46 -28.87 -10.61
N GLU A 73 -15.77 -29.14 -10.58
CA GLU A 73 -16.74 -28.24 -9.94
C GLU A 73 -16.49 -28.08 -8.43
N SER A 74 -16.20 -29.17 -7.73
CA SER A 74 -15.86 -29.15 -6.29
C SER A 74 -14.63 -28.28 -6.05
N LYS A 75 -13.58 -28.48 -6.85
CA LYS A 75 -12.33 -27.70 -6.72
C LYS A 75 -12.54 -26.23 -7.05
N ALA A 76 -13.35 -25.92 -8.06
CA ALA A 76 -13.70 -24.55 -8.39
C ALA A 76 -14.49 -23.86 -7.26
N ARG A 77 -15.41 -24.56 -6.60
CA ARG A 77 -16.14 -24.04 -5.43
C ARG A 77 -15.21 -23.80 -4.23
N GLU A 78 -14.26 -24.71 -3.98
CA GLU A 78 -13.26 -24.56 -2.92
C GLU A 78 -12.37 -23.32 -3.15
N GLU A 79 -11.87 -23.10 -4.37
CA GLU A 79 -11.04 -21.95 -4.68
C GLU A 79 -11.84 -20.63 -4.75
N ALA A 80 -13.08 -20.67 -5.23
CA ALA A 80 -13.98 -19.52 -5.18
C ALA A 80 -14.27 -19.05 -3.74
N ALA A 81 -14.35 -19.98 -2.78
CA ALA A 81 -14.52 -19.63 -1.36
C ALA A 81 -13.31 -18.86 -0.78
N ARG A 82 -12.12 -19.04 -1.35
CA ARG A 82 -10.86 -18.38 -0.93
C ARG A 82 -10.47 -17.19 -1.79
N ILE A 83 -11.35 -16.76 -2.70
CA ILE A 83 -11.06 -15.76 -3.73
C ILE A 83 -10.53 -14.44 -3.16
N LEU A 84 -11.02 -13.98 -2.01
CA LEU A 84 -10.58 -12.73 -1.41
C LEU A 84 -9.08 -12.75 -1.06
N ILE A 85 -8.60 -13.86 -0.52
CA ILE A 85 -7.18 -14.02 -0.17
C ILE A 85 -6.34 -14.01 -1.45
N ARG A 86 -6.75 -14.79 -2.45
CA ARG A 86 -6.08 -14.86 -3.76
C ARG A 86 -6.03 -13.49 -4.46
N MET A 87 -7.13 -12.73 -4.41
CA MET A 87 -7.20 -11.36 -4.95
C MET A 87 -6.20 -10.43 -4.28
N LYS A 88 -6.03 -10.54 -2.95
CA LYS A 88 -5.06 -9.76 -2.18
C LYS A 88 -3.62 -10.17 -2.49
N ASP A 89 -3.35 -11.46 -2.61
CA ASP A 89 -2.01 -11.95 -2.97
C ASP A 89 -1.63 -11.48 -4.37
N ARG A 90 -2.56 -11.55 -5.33
CA ARG A 90 -2.37 -11.03 -6.68
C ARG A 90 -2.17 -9.52 -6.71
N PHE A 91 -2.89 -8.78 -5.87
CA PHE A 91 -2.69 -7.34 -5.72
C PHE A 91 -1.32 -7.04 -5.14
N SER A 92 -0.96 -7.69 -4.04
CA SER A 92 0.29 -7.49 -3.32
C SER A 92 1.49 -7.78 -4.21
N THR A 93 1.49 -8.90 -4.93
CA THR A 93 2.57 -9.25 -5.86
C THR A 93 2.77 -8.19 -6.94
N LEU A 94 1.70 -7.67 -7.55
CA LEU A 94 1.80 -6.65 -8.60
C LEU A 94 2.09 -5.25 -8.08
N PHE A 95 1.60 -4.91 -6.89
CA PHE A 95 1.72 -3.59 -6.30
C PHE A 95 3.07 -3.41 -5.58
N SER A 96 3.48 -4.41 -4.80
CA SER A 96 4.66 -4.34 -3.94
C SER A 96 5.93 -4.87 -4.60
N ARG A 97 5.86 -5.51 -5.78
CA ARG A 97 7.06 -5.97 -6.50
C ARG A 97 7.28 -5.19 -7.79
N ASP A 98 8.53 -5.12 -8.22
CA ASP A 98 8.93 -4.60 -9.53
C ASP A 98 8.94 -5.70 -10.60
N ALA A 99 9.47 -5.38 -11.79
CA ALA A 99 9.55 -6.33 -12.91
C ALA A 99 10.48 -7.53 -12.62
N ASP A 100 11.46 -7.35 -11.73
CA ASP A 100 12.44 -8.37 -11.35
C ASP A 100 11.98 -9.17 -10.11
N SER A 101 10.71 -9.03 -9.71
CA SER A 101 10.11 -9.65 -8.52
C SER A 101 10.68 -9.19 -7.18
N MET A 102 11.48 -8.11 -7.17
CA MET A 102 12.06 -7.53 -5.98
C MET A 102 11.06 -6.57 -5.30
N PRO A 103 11.12 -6.42 -3.96
CA PRO A 103 10.28 -5.46 -3.25
C PRO A 103 10.49 -4.04 -3.79
N ARG A 104 9.40 -3.42 -4.21
CA ARG A 104 9.37 -2.09 -4.80
C ARG A 104 9.65 -1.03 -3.75
N VAL A 105 10.56 -0.12 -4.07
CA VAL A 105 10.87 1.06 -3.26
C VAL A 105 10.15 2.27 -3.87
N TRP A 106 9.43 3.02 -3.03
CA TRP A 106 8.66 4.19 -3.48
C TRP A 106 9.56 5.43 -3.57
N THR A 107 10.34 5.55 -4.65
CA THR A 107 11.38 6.59 -4.79
C THR A 107 10.86 7.94 -5.28
N GLY A 108 9.62 8.01 -5.77
CA GLY A 108 9.02 9.26 -6.25
C GLY A 108 8.82 9.33 -7.76
N LYS A 109 9.46 8.44 -8.52
CA LYS A 109 9.37 8.38 -9.99
C LYS A 109 8.20 7.55 -10.47
N GLU A 110 7.68 6.68 -9.61
CA GLU A 110 6.63 5.72 -9.91
C GLU A 110 5.24 6.37 -9.86
N ASP A 111 4.38 6.05 -10.82
CA ASP A 111 2.96 6.42 -10.77
C ASP A 111 2.18 5.39 -9.95
N ILE A 112 2.06 5.65 -8.65
CA ILE A 112 1.30 4.78 -7.73
C ILE A 112 -0.14 4.59 -8.18
N LYS A 113 -0.77 5.61 -8.80
CA LYS A 113 -2.17 5.50 -9.25
C LYS A 113 -2.27 4.52 -10.41
N ALA A 114 -1.37 4.61 -11.39
CA ALA A 114 -1.32 3.66 -12.50
C ALA A 114 -1.04 2.23 -12.01
N ILE A 115 -0.06 2.05 -11.11
CA ILE A 115 0.29 0.74 -10.53
C ILE A 115 -0.91 0.16 -9.76
N THR A 116 -1.57 0.97 -8.94
CA THR A 116 -2.78 0.56 -8.20
C THR A 116 -3.88 0.14 -9.15
N LYS A 117 -4.09 0.89 -10.25
CA LYS A 117 -5.11 0.57 -11.26
C LYS A 117 -4.81 -0.77 -11.94
N THR A 118 -3.56 -1.00 -12.36
CA THR A 118 -3.14 -2.26 -12.96
C THR A 118 -3.31 -3.43 -11.99
N ALA A 119 -2.83 -3.30 -10.75
CA ALA A 119 -2.96 -4.33 -9.73
C ALA A 119 -4.44 -4.65 -9.42
N ARG A 120 -5.29 -3.63 -9.30
CA ARG A 120 -6.74 -3.81 -9.12
C ARG A 120 -7.38 -4.50 -10.33
N SER A 121 -7.01 -4.13 -11.56
CA SER A 121 -7.56 -4.75 -12.77
C SER A 121 -7.21 -6.24 -12.86
N ALA A 122 -5.98 -6.62 -12.48
CA ALA A 122 -5.56 -8.01 -12.46
C ALA A 122 -6.29 -8.83 -11.37
N SER A 123 -6.46 -8.27 -10.16
CA SER A 123 -7.26 -8.92 -9.11
C SER A 123 -8.74 -9.05 -9.49
N MET A 124 -9.28 -8.10 -10.27
CA MET A 124 -10.66 -8.18 -10.79
C MET A 124 -10.79 -9.28 -11.86
N LYS A 125 -9.82 -9.43 -12.77
CA LYS A 125 -9.79 -10.54 -13.72
C LYS A 125 -9.84 -11.89 -13.00
N LEU A 126 -9.10 -12.04 -11.90
CA LEU A 126 -9.16 -13.22 -11.05
C LEU A 126 -10.58 -13.46 -10.48
N LEU A 127 -11.25 -12.42 -9.97
CA LEU A 127 -12.65 -12.53 -9.54
C LEU A 127 -13.58 -12.96 -10.69
N SER A 128 -13.39 -12.40 -11.90
CA SER A 128 -14.15 -12.77 -13.10
C SER A 128 -13.95 -14.24 -13.51
N THR A 129 -12.72 -14.73 -13.45
CA THR A 129 -12.42 -16.14 -13.74
C THR A 129 -13.07 -17.09 -12.74
N MET A 130 -13.19 -16.69 -11.47
CA MET A 130 -13.77 -17.51 -10.40
C MET A 130 -15.27 -17.32 -10.20
N ALA A 131 -15.91 -16.40 -10.92
CA ALA A 131 -17.35 -16.14 -10.76
C ALA A 131 -18.24 -17.25 -11.31
N ALA A 132 -17.77 -17.97 -12.34
CA ALA A 132 -18.54 -19.01 -13.01
C ALA A 132 -17.64 -20.13 -13.57
N ILE A 133 -18.21 -21.35 -13.61
CA ILE A 133 -17.62 -22.54 -14.22
C ILE A 133 -17.82 -22.49 -15.73
N ARG A 134 -16.72 -22.47 -16.50
CA ARG A 134 -16.72 -22.40 -17.97
C ARG A 134 -16.20 -23.69 -18.62
N LEU A 135 -16.90 -24.80 -18.37
CA LEU A 135 -16.53 -26.08 -18.98
C LEU A 135 -16.98 -26.18 -20.45
N GLU A 136 -18.05 -25.49 -20.83
CA GLU A 136 -18.55 -25.41 -22.20
C GLU A 136 -18.02 -24.16 -22.93
N GLU A 137 -18.17 -24.08 -24.26
CA GLU A 137 -17.77 -22.92 -25.08
C GLU A 137 -18.76 -21.75 -25.05
N ASP A 138 -19.73 -21.79 -24.14
CA ASP A 138 -20.71 -20.74 -23.96
C ASP A 138 -19.99 -19.45 -23.51
N GLY A 139 -20.12 -18.39 -24.30
CA GLY A 139 -19.57 -17.08 -23.96
C GLY A 139 -20.37 -16.41 -22.84
N ASP A 140 -19.67 -15.79 -21.89
CA ASP A 140 -20.28 -14.93 -20.88
C ASP A 140 -19.81 -13.47 -20.98
N ASN A 141 -20.50 -12.60 -20.26
CA ASN A 141 -20.20 -11.18 -20.16
C ASN A 141 -19.74 -10.76 -18.76
N ILE A 142 -19.25 -11.69 -17.94
CA ILE A 142 -18.93 -11.43 -16.53
C ILE A 142 -17.79 -10.41 -16.44
N ASP A 143 -16.70 -10.63 -17.18
CA ASP A 143 -15.53 -9.74 -17.18
C ASP A 143 -15.89 -8.30 -17.59
N THR A 144 -16.64 -8.16 -18.68
CA THR A 144 -17.11 -6.86 -19.17
C THR A 144 -18.03 -6.17 -18.17
N THR A 145 -18.87 -6.93 -17.47
CA THR A 145 -19.81 -6.37 -16.48
C THR A 145 -19.06 -5.92 -15.23
N LEU A 146 -18.12 -6.73 -14.74
CA LEU A 146 -17.31 -6.42 -13.57
C LEU A 146 -16.35 -5.24 -13.84
N SER A 147 -15.69 -5.20 -15.00
CA SER A 147 -14.80 -4.08 -15.36
C SER A 147 -15.56 -2.74 -15.41
N LEU A 148 -16.70 -2.69 -16.09
CA LEU A 148 -17.55 -1.50 -16.17
C LEU A 148 -18.06 -1.06 -14.79
N ALA A 149 -18.60 -2.00 -14.00
CA ALA A 149 -19.24 -1.68 -12.72
C ALA A 149 -18.25 -1.42 -11.57
N LEU A 150 -17.08 -2.06 -11.56
CA LEU A 150 -16.18 -2.07 -10.40
C LEU A 150 -14.90 -1.26 -10.58
N VAL A 151 -14.38 -1.19 -11.81
CA VAL A 151 -13.11 -0.53 -12.14
C VAL A 151 -13.36 0.84 -12.78
N ASP A 152 -14.26 0.92 -13.76
CA ASP A 152 -14.52 2.16 -14.50
C ASP A 152 -15.54 3.11 -13.84
N ALA A 153 -16.44 2.59 -13.00
CA ALA A 153 -17.34 3.42 -12.19
C ALA A 153 -16.62 4.37 -11.21
N ALA A 154 -15.30 4.19 -11.01
CA ALA A 154 -14.46 5.07 -10.20
C ALA A 154 -13.97 6.33 -10.93
N ARG A 155 -14.32 6.56 -12.21
CA ARG A 155 -13.96 7.78 -12.95
C ARG A 155 -14.89 8.94 -12.52
N PRO A 156 -14.38 9.98 -11.82
CA PRO A 156 -15.19 11.15 -11.52
C PRO A 156 -15.22 12.03 -12.78
N GLY A 157 -16.33 12.02 -13.51
CA GLY A 157 -16.50 12.90 -14.68
C GLY A 157 -17.53 12.49 -15.73
N THR A 158 -18.02 11.25 -15.72
CA THR A 158 -19.08 10.79 -16.65
C THR A 158 -20.37 10.50 -15.88
N THR A 159 -20.95 11.53 -15.29
CA THR A 159 -22.33 11.47 -14.79
C THR A 159 -23.21 12.32 -15.69
N ASP A 160 -23.51 11.81 -16.89
CA ASP A 160 -24.83 12.10 -17.45
C ASP A 160 -25.83 11.32 -16.60
N ARG A 161 -26.37 12.02 -15.60
CA ARG A 161 -27.46 11.59 -14.71
C ARG A 161 -28.76 11.45 -15.50
N SER A 162 -28.84 10.49 -16.41
CA SER A 162 -30.04 10.23 -17.17
C SER A 162 -30.37 8.74 -17.13
N ILE A 163 -31.51 8.45 -16.51
CA ILE A 163 -32.25 7.18 -16.47
C ILE A 163 -31.68 6.18 -15.46
N GLN A 164 -32.58 5.58 -14.69
CA GLN A 164 -32.36 4.53 -13.69
C GLN A 164 -31.49 3.39 -14.27
N SER A 165 -30.16 3.51 -14.22
CA SER A 165 -29.29 2.39 -14.55
C SER A 165 -29.41 1.40 -13.39
N LEU A 166 -30.24 0.38 -13.57
CA LEU A 166 -30.24 -0.81 -12.71
C LEU A 166 -28.78 -1.20 -12.49
N ASP A 167 -28.36 -1.24 -11.23
CA ASP A 167 -27.02 -1.66 -10.88
C ASP A 167 -26.85 -3.10 -11.38
N PRO A 168 -25.98 -3.36 -12.39
CA PRO A 168 -25.88 -4.67 -13.03
C PRO A 168 -25.40 -5.75 -12.05
N LEU A 169 -24.84 -5.34 -10.91
CA LEU A 169 -24.40 -6.22 -9.83
C LEU A 169 -25.42 -6.36 -8.68
N ALA A 170 -26.61 -5.78 -8.80
CA ALA A 170 -27.69 -5.97 -7.84
C ALA A 170 -28.50 -7.26 -8.09
N SER A 171 -28.27 -7.95 -9.21
CA SER A 171 -28.89 -9.23 -9.53
C SER A 171 -28.30 -10.38 -8.71
N SER A 172 -29.15 -11.32 -8.28
CA SER A 172 -28.73 -12.56 -7.61
C SER A 172 -28.13 -13.60 -8.57
N SER A 173 -28.35 -13.46 -9.88
CA SER A 173 -27.89 -14.39 -10.92
C SER A 173 -27.28 -13.66 -12.12
N TRP A 174 -26.45 -14.36 -12.88
CA TRP A 174 -25.86 -13.87 -14.12
C TRP A 174 -26.80 -14.16 -15.30
N GLU A 175 -27.04 -13.17 -16.17
CA GLU A 175 -27.99 -13.31 -17.29
C GLU A 175 -27.64 -14.42 -18.29
N ARG A 176 -26.33 -14.68 -18.52
CA ARG A 176 -25.83 -15.68 -19.48
C ARG A 176 -25.26 -16.95 -18.83
N VAL A 177 -25.37 -17.11 -17.52
CA VAL A 177 -24.77 -18.25 -16.81
C VAL A 177 -25.84 -18.96 -15.97
N PRO A 178 -26.05 -20.27 -16.17
CA PRO A 178 -26.95 -21.07 -15.33
C PRO A 178 -26.55 -21.03 -13.85
N GLU A 179 -27.51 -21.25 -12.95
CA GLU A 179 -27.26 -21.23 -11.49
C GLU A 179 -26.29 -22.33 -11.06
N GLU A 180 -26.33 -23.50 -11.71
CA GLU A 180 -25.47 -24.65 -11.39
C GLU A 180 -23.99 -24.36 -11.67
N ARG A 181 -23.72 -23.47 -12.64
CA ARG A 181 -22.38 -23.05 -13.03
C ARG A 181 -21.93 -21.77 -12.31
N THR A 182 -22.82 -21.11 -11.58
CA THR A 182 -22.49 -19.88 -10.84
C THR A 182 -21.77 -20.22 -9.54
N LEU A 183 -20.55 -19.71 -9.37
CA LEU A 183 -19.75 -19.87 -8.15
C LEU A 183 -19.90 -18.67 -7.22
N ILE A 184 -19.94 -17.47 -7.81
CA ILE A 184 -20.05 -16.20 -7.09
C ILE A 184 -21.11 -15.37 -7.79
N SER A 185 -22.15 -14.96 -7.05
CA SER A 185 -23.22 -14.13 -7.59
C SER A 185 -22.75 -12.70 -7.85
N PRO A 186 -23.43 -11.92 -8.72
CA PRO A 186 -23.08 -10.52 -8.96
C PRO A 186 -23.05 -9.67 -7.66
N VAL A 187 -24.00 -9.90 -6.74
CA VAL A 187 -24.03 -9.22 -5.43
C VAL A 187 -22.82 -9.59 -4.58
N GLN A 188 -22.41 -10.85 -4.57
CA GLN A 188 -21.22 -11.31 -3.87
C GLN A 188 -19.94 -10.74 -4.48
N CYS A 189 -19.84 -10.66 -5.81
CA CYS A 189 -18.72 -10.00 -6.48
C CYS A 189 -18.60 -8.54 -6.02
N LYS A 190 -19.73 -7.83 -5.88
CA LYS A 190 -19.75 -6.45 -5.40
C LYS A 190 -19.31 -6.33 -3.94
N SER A 191 -19.75 -7.22 -3.05
CA SER A 191 -19.34 -7.21 -1.64
C SER A 191 -17.86 -7.57 -1.48
N LEU A 192 -17.40 -8.63 -2.16
CA LEU A 192 -15.99 -9.04 -2.21
C LEU A 192 -15.10 -7.92 -2.73
N TRP A 193 -15.50 -7.22 -3.78
CA TRP A 193 -14.74 -6.08 -4.31
C TRP A 193 -14.63 -4.92 -3.34
N ARG A 194 -15.71 -4.62 -2.59
CA ARG A 194 -15.68 -3.59 -1.53
C ARG A 194 -14.73 -3.98 -0.41
N GLN A 195 -14.80 -5.22 0.05
CA GLN A 195 -13.92 -5.74 1.10
C GLN A 195 -12.45 -5.72 0.64
N PHE A 196 -12.17 -6.23 -0.57
CA PHE A 196 -10.85 -6.18 -1.19
C PHE A 196 -10.29 -4.75 -1.26
N LYS A 197 -11.12 -3.77 -1.67
CA LYS A 197 -10.69 -2.36 -1.72
C LYS A 197 -10.35 -1.82 -0.34
N ALA A 198 -11.20 -2.08 0.66
CA ALA A 198 -10.95 -1.63 2.04
C ALA A 198 -9.66 -2.24 2.61
N GLU A 199 -9.41 -3.53 2.39
CA GLU A 199 -8.21 -4.21 2.91
C GLU A 199 -6.92 -3.81 2.18
N THR A 200 -6.99 -3.43 0.90
CA THR A 200 -5.81 -2.98 0.13
C THR A 200 -5.55 -1.48 0.24
N GLU A 201 -6.55 -0.69 0.65
CA GLU A 201 -6.45 0.77 0.75
C GLU A 201 -5.35 1.24 1.69
N TYR A 202 -5.16 0.56 2.82
CA TYR A 202 -4.07 0.88 3.75
C TYR A 202 -2.69 0.75 3.08
N THR A 203 -2.49 -0.33 2.30
CA THR A 203 -1.22 -0.58 1.59
C THR A 203 -0.95 0.50 0.54
N VAL A 204 -1.99 0.93 -0.18
CA VAL A 204 -1.88 2.02 -1.17
C VAL A 204 -1.57 3.36 -0.48
N THR A 205 -2.25 3.65 0.63
CA THR A 205 -2.05 4.89 1.40
C THR A 205 -0.63 4.94 1.98
N GLN A 206 -0.13 3.81 2.49
CA GLN A 206 1.23 3.69 2.99
C GLN A 206 2.27 3.96 1.89
N ALA A 207 2.06 3.42 0.69
CA ALA A 207 2.93 3.68 -0.46
C ALA A 207 2.96 5.16 -0.85
N ILE A 208 1.80 5.83 -0.86
CA ILE A 208 1.70 7.27 -1.13
C ILE A 208 2.44 8.07 -0.05
N ALA A 209 2.22 7.75 1.22
CA ALA A 209 2.90 8.41 2.34
C ALA A 209 4.42 8.21 2.29
N ALA A 210 4.89 7.01 1.93
CA ALA A 210 6.31 6.71 1.75
C ALA A 210 6.91 7.50 0.58
N GLN A 211 6.19 7.60 -0.54
CA GLN A 211 6.61 8.40 -1.69
C GLN A 211 6.70 9.89 -1.33
N GLU A 212 5.71 10.41 -0.62
CA GLU A 212 5.69 11.82 -0.19
C GLU A 212 6.81 12.12 0.82
N ALA A 213 7.07 11.20 1.75
CA ALA A 213 8.19 11.31 2.69
C ALA A 213 9.54 11.33 1.96
N ASN A 214 9.75 10.45 0.98
CA ASN A 214 10.96 10.43 0.17
C ASN A 214 11.13 11.71 -0.67
N LYS A 215 10.03 12.23 -1.24
CA LYS A 215 10.03 13.50 -1.95
C LYS A 215 10.40 14.68 -1.05
N ARG A 216 9.89 14.69 0.20
CA ARG A 216 10.25 15.70 1.21
C ARG A 216 11.71 15.57 1.65
N ASN A 217 12.23 14.36 1.82
CA ASN A 217 13.62 14.12 2.20
C ASN A 217 14.62 14.66 1.17
N ASN A 218 14.30 14.59 -0.13
CA ASN A 218 15.13 15.18 -1.18
C ASN A 218 15.28 16.72 -1.08
N ASN A 219 14.44 17.38 -0.27
CA ASN A 219 14.48 18.83 -0.07
C ASN A 219 15.19 19.24 1.24
N TRP A 220 15.88 18.32 1.91
CA TRP A 220 16.65 18.60 3.12
C TRP A 220 17.99 19.27 2.80
N LEU A 221 17.94 20.38 2.08
CA LEU A 221 19.05 21.32 2.08
C LEU A 221 19.10 21.97 3.47
N PRO A 222 20.30 22.11 4.07
CA PRO A 222 20.45 22.91 5.27
C PRO A 222 19.83 24.29 5.04
N PRO A 223 19.21 24.92 6.07
CA PRO A 223 18.71 26.28 5.93
C PRO A 223 19.76 27.20 5.29
N PRO A 224 19.38 28.22 4.49
CA PRO A 224 20.34 29.07 3.81
C PRO A 224 21.40 29.70 4.73
N TRP A 225 21.04 30.01 5.98
CA TRP A 225 21.99 30.49 6.99
C TRP A 225 23.03 29.44 7.39
N ALA A 226 22.65 28.16 7.44
CA ALA A 226 23.55 27.06 7.77
C ALA A 226 24.52 26.77 6.62
N LEU A 227 24.04 26.90 5.37
CA LEU A 227 24.89 26.86 4.18
C LEU A 227 25.92 28.00 4.19
N ALA A 228 25.49 29.24 4.51
CA ALA A 228 26.39 30.39 4.64
C ALA A 228 27.40 30.21 5.79
N ALA A 229 26.96 29.72 6.95
CA ALA A 229 27.83 29.44 8.08
C ALA A 229 28.87 28.36 7.75
N MET A 230 28.47 27.28 7.09
CA MET A 230 29.40 26.24 6.64
C MET A 230 30.41 26.76 5.59
N ALA A 231 30.00 27.67 4.71
CA ALA A 231 30.90 28.27 3.73
C ALA A 231 31.93 29.23 4.36
N VAL A 232 31.55 29.97 5.41
CA VAL A 232 32.43 30.93 6.10
C VAL A 232 33.34 30.25 7.12
N LEU A 233 32.82 29.32 7.93
CA LEU A 233 33.59 28.65 8.99
C LEU A 233 34.35 27.41 8.49
N GLY A 234 33.91 26.79 7.39
CA GLY A 234 34.35 25.47 6.97
C GLY A 234 33.62 24.34 7.70
N PHE A 235 33.43 23.20 7.02
CA PHE A 235 32.61 22.08 7.52
C PHE A 235 33.15 21.44 8.81
N ASN A 236 34.48 21.33 8.94
CA ASN A 236 35.11 20.72 10.11
C ASN A 236 34.89 21.56 11.38
N GLU A 237 35.00 22.89 11.27
CA GLU A 237 34.84 23.83 12.38
C GLU A 237 33.38 23.99 12.80
N PHE A 238 32.47 23.96 11.83
CA PHE A 238 31.03 23.95 12.10
C PHE A 238 30.60 22.67 12.85
N MET A 239 31.16 21.52 12.48
CA MET A 239 30.86 20.26 13.17
C MET A 239 31.48 20.18 14.57
N THR A 240 32.67 20.74 14.81
CA THR A 240 33.24 20.84 16.17
C THR A 240 32.44 21.79 17.05
N LEU A 241 31.94 22.90 16.48
CA LEU A 241 31.07 23.84 17.19
C LEU A 241 29.72 23.21 17.58
N LEU A 242 29.12 22.39 16.72
CA LEU A 242 27.87 21.68 17.03
C LEU A 242 28.06 20.51 18.01
N ARG A 243 29.20 19.83 17.97
CA ARG A 243 29.46 18.63 18.78
C ARG A 243 29.90 18.96 20.20
N ASN A 244 30.51 20.12 20.41
CA ASN A 244 31.00 20.52 21.71
C ASN A 244 29.94 21.36 22.47
N PRO A 245 29.34 20.84 23.55
CA PRO A 245 28.31 21.56 24.30
C PRO A 245 28.85 22.87 24.92
N PHE A 246 30.15 22.97 25.17
CA PHE A 246 30.77 24.18 25.73
C PHE A 246 30.78 25.35 24.74
N TYR A 247 31.13 25.12 23.47
CA TYR A 247 31.12 26.19 22.45
C TYR A 247 29.71 26.70 22.19
N LEU A 248 28.70 25.83 22.23
CA LEU A 248 27.30 26.23 22.15
C LEU A 248 26.88 27.10 23.34
N ALA A 249 27.28 26.74 24.56
CA ALA A 249 27.01 27.55 25.75
C ALA A 249 27.67 28.93 25.67
N VAL A 250 28.94 29.00 25.23
CA VAL A 250 29.65 30.28 25.03
C VAL A 250 28.96 31.13 23.96
N MET A 251 28.60 30.55 22.80
CA MET A 251 27.87 31.26 21.75
C MET A 251 26.50 31.76 22.22
N PHE A 252 25.79 30.96 23.03
CA PHE A 252 24.51 31.36 23.62
C PHE A 252 24.66 32.55 24.58
N VAL A 253 25.69 32.52 25.43
CA VAL A 253 25.99 33.64 26.34
C VAL A 253 26.38 34.89 25.54
N VAL A 254 27.25 34.76 24.54
CA VAL A 254 27.63 35.88 23.65
C VAL A 254 26.40 36.45 22.93
N PHE A 255 25.49 35.60 22.46
CA PHE A 255 24.23 36.03 21.85
C PHE A 255 23.33 36.78 22.85
N LEU A 256 23.18 36.28 24.08
CA LEU A 256 22.39 36.96 25.11
C LEU A 256 22.98 38.32 25.50
N VAL A 257 24.30 38.39 25.66
CA VAL A 257 25.01 39.65 25.94
C VAL A 257 24.88 40.60 24.76
N GLY A 258 25.10 40.13 23.53
CA GLY A 258 24.92 40.93 22.31
C GLY A 258 23.50 41.46 22.17
N LYS A 259 22.49 40.63 22.45
CA LYS A 259 21.07 41.05 22.46
C LYS A 259 20.78 42.04 23.59
N ALA A 260 21.32 41.83 24.78
CA ALA A 260 21.14 42.74 25.90
C ALA A 260 21.75 44.11 25.60
N ILE A 261 22.95 44.14 25.03
CA ILE A 261 23.60 45.34 24.53
C ILE A 261 22.74 45.98 23.43
N TRP A 262 22.29 45.22 22.43
CA TRP A 262 21.43 45.73 21.35
C TRP A 262 20.14 46.40 21.85
N VAL A 263 19.49 45.79 22.84
CA VAL A 263 18.26 46.33 23.48
C VAL A 263 18.57 47.54 24.35
N GLN A 264 19.67 47.52 25.12
CA GLN A 264 20.07 48.63 25.99
C GLN A 264 20.58 49.84 25.21
N LEU A 265 21.17 49.63 24.03
CA LEU A 265 21.70 50.70 23.19
C LEU A 265 20.66 51.36 22.29
N ASP A 266 19.39 50.94 22.37
CA ASP A 266 18.25 51.51 21.63
C ASP A 266 18.62 51.90 20.18
N ILE A 267 19.33 50.98 19.51
CA ILE A 267 20.10 51.24 18.28
C ILE A 267 19.17 51.73 17.16
N ALA A 268 17.89 51.35 17.19
CA ALA A 268 16.86 51.82 16.26
C ALA A 268 16.58 53.33 16.36
N ASN A 269 16.72 53.93 17.55
CA ASN A 269 16.56 55.37 17.76
C ASN A 269 17.85 56.13 17.40
N GLU A 270 19.02 55.59 17.71
CA GLU A 270 20.31 56.27 17.52
C GLU A 270 20.78 56.25 16.04
N PHE A 271 20.56 55.15 15.31
CA PHE A 271 20.93 55.06 13.88
C PHE A 271 20.07 55.92 12.95
N ARG A 272 18.96 56.46 13.46
CA ARG A 272 18.15 57.45 12.77
C ARG A 272 18.88 58.79 12.62
N ASN A 273 19.92 59.04 13.43
CA ASN A 273 20.75 60.25 13.42
C ASN A 273 22.10 60.10 12.69
N GLY A 274 22.32 58.97 12.00
CA GLY A 274 23.49 58.73 11.15
C GLY A 274 24.55 57.78 11.73
N PHE A 275 25.25 57.08 10.85
CA PHE A 275 26.11 55.92 11.14
C PHE A 275 27.39 56.25 11.97
N LEU A 276 28.01 57.40 11.71
CA LEU A 276 29.28 57.81 12.34
C LEU A 276 29.16 58.25 13.82
N PRO A 277 28.18 59.09 14.23
CA PRO A 277 28.02 59.45 15.64
C PRO A 277 27.59 58.25 16.52
N ALA A 278 26.83 57.30 15.95
CA ALA A 278 26.43 56.08 16.63
C ALA A 278 27.63 55.20 17.02
N LEU A 279 28.63 55.06 16.14
CA LEU A 279 29.84 54.27 16.42
C LEU A 279 30.70 54.86 17.54
N LEU A 280 30.84 56.18 17.60
CA LEU A 280 31.59 56.88 18.66
C LEU A 280 30.87 56.84 20.02
N SER A 281 29.54 56.97 20.03
CA SER A 281 28.71 56.79 21.21
C SER A 281 28.80 55.35 21.76
N LEU A 282 28.79 54.36 20.86
CA LEU A 282 28.95 52.95 21.23
C LEU A 282 30.28 52.70 21.94
N SER A 283 31.39 53.22 21.40
CA SER A 283 32.73 52.91 21.93
C SER A 283 32.92 53.50 23.34
N THR A 284 32.38 54.69 23.60
CA THR A 284 32.54 55.38 24.88
C THR A 284 31.70 54.77 25.99
N LYS A 285 30.54 54.18 25.67
CA LYS A 285 29.65 53.52 26.63
C LYS A 285 29.89 52.02 26.80
N PHE A 286 30.75 51.41 25.99
CA PHE A 286 31.01 49.97 26.02
C PHE A 286 31.70 49.50 27.31
N VAL A 287 32.79 50.17 27.69
CA VAL A 287 33.62 49.81 28.86
C VAL A 287 32.87 49.98 30.20
N PRO A 288 32.15 51.10 30.46
CA PRO A 288 31.38 51.28 31.69
C PRO A 288 30.28 50.22 31.88
N THR A 289 29.63 49.82 30.78
CA THR A 289 28.52 48.88 30.81
C THR A 289 29.00 47.46 31.14
N ILE A 290 30.12 47.03 30.55
CA ILE A 290 30.76 45.75 30.89
C ILE A 290 31.18 45.72 32.36
N MET A 291 31.75 46.81 32.87
CA MET A 291 32.17 46.93 34.26
C MET A 291 30.98 46.80 35.23
N ASN A 292 29.84 47.42 34.91
CA ASN A 292 28.63 47.33 35.73
C ASN A 292 27.99 45.94 35.69
N ILE A 293 28.01 45.27 34.54
CA ILE A 293 27.49 43.90 34.42
C ILE A 293 28.38 42.92 35.20
N LEU A 294 29.71 43.05 35.11
CA LEU A 294 30.65 42.24 35.88
C LEU A 294 30.53 42.46 37.39
N LYS A 295 30.37 43.72 37.83
CA LYS A 295 30.12 44.02 39.25
C LYS A 295 28.81 43.41 39.73
N ARG A 296 27.74 43.56 38.97
CA ARG A 296 26.42 43.04 39.35
C ARG A 296 26.38 41.52 39.42
N LEU A 297 27.10 40.84 38.52
CA LEU A 297 27.28 39.39 38.55
C LEU A 297 28.18 38.92 39.70
N ALA A 298 29.20 39.70 40.06
CA ALA A 298 30.05 39.42 41.22
C ALA A 298 29.28 39.59 42.54
N ASP A 299 28.41 40.60 42.62
CA ASP A 299 27.57 40.85 43.80
C ASP A 299 26.46 39.80 43.95
N GLU A 300 25.84 39.35 42.86
CA GLU A 300 24.84 38.26 42.89
C GLU A 300 25.47 36.88 43.16
N GLY A 301 26.75 36.67 42.81
CA GLY A 301 27.50 35.45 43.14
C GLY A 301 28.04 35.41 44.59
N ALA A 302 28.09 36.54 45.29
CA ALA A 302 28.59 36.67 46.65
C ALA A 302 27.49 36.69 47.73
N ALA A 303 26.21 36.57 47.34
CA ALA A 303 25.10 36.52 48.30
C ALA A 303 25.07 35.16 49.04
N PRO A 304 25.14 35.13 50.39
CA PRO A 304 25.04 33.88 51.15
C PRO A 304 23.62 33.29 51.07
N ALA A 305 23.52 31.95 51.05
CA ALA A 305 22.26 31.22 51.05
C ALA A 305 21.39 31.61 52.26
N ALA A 306 20.12 31.93 52.00
CA ALA A 306 19.15 32.37 53.01
C ALA A 306 18.92 31.29 54.09
N PRO A 307 18.74 31.66 55.38
CA PRO A 307 18.46 30.69 56.43
C PRO A 307 17.00 30.22 56.45
N GLU A 308 16.80 29.02 56.99
CA GLU A 308 15.55 28.26 57.10
C GLU A 308 14.42 29.01 57.82
N ARG A 309 13.18 28.86 57.29
CA ARG A 309 11.94 29.27 57.98
C ARG A 309 11.66 28.35 59.17
N GLN A 310 11.75 28.89 60.38
CA GLN A 310 11.18 28.26 61.58
C GLN A 310 9.64 28.30 61.52
N ARG A 311 9.04 27.15 61.86
CA ARG A 311 7.61 26.96 62.15
C ARG A 311 7.30 27.60 63.49
N GLU A 312 6.27 28.44 63.55
CA GLU A 312 5.61 28.80 64.81
C GLU A 312 4.19 28.23 64.81
N THR A 313 3.98 27.41 65.82
CA THR A 313 2.72 26.91 66.36
C THR A 313 2.08 27.98 67.24
N GLU A 314 0.83 28.34 66.97
CA GLU A 314 -0.30 28.41 67.91
C GLU A 314 -1.61 28.60 67.14
#